data_AF-A0A8X6L1X5-F1
#
_entry.id   AF-A0A8X6L1X5-F1
#
_cell.length_a   1.000
_cell.length_b   1.000
_cell.length_c   1.000
_cell.angle_alpha   90.00
_cell.angle_beta   90.00
_cell.angle_gamma   90.00
#
_symmetry.space_group_name_H-M   'P 1'
#
loop_
_entity.id
_entity.type
_entity.pdbx_description
1 polymer ?
#
loop_
_entity_poly.entity_id
_entity_poly.type
_entity_poly.pdbx_seq_one_letter_code
_entity_poly.pdbx_strand_id
1 'polypeptide(L)'
;MISHRYTEANNAYLPIYDSSLPNIYIIHLDANDLYGWAMSQNLPTHGFSWTDEYVNFMDVPDDSDIGYIFEVDLEYPGELHDSHNCYPLAPEKIEVSVSVLKILLKNLVF
;
A
#
# COMPACT_ATOMS: atom_id res chain seq x y z
N MET A 1 -12.24 -1.65 -3.37
CA MET A 1 -11.38 -0.46 -3.49
C MET A 1 -11.45 0.29 -2.16
N ILE A 2 -10.33 0.45 -1.46
CA ILE A 2 -10.26 1.04 -0.10
C ILE A 2 -10.26 2.58 -0.15
N SER A 3 -9.68 3.16 -1.20
CA SER A 3 -9.64 4.60 -1.43
C SER A 3 -10.31 4.96 -2.75
N HIS A 4 -11.25 5.90 -2.69
CA HIS A 4 -11.83 6.53 -3.88
C HIS A 4 -11.06 7.82 -4.19
N ARG A 5 -10.78 8.08 -5.47
CA ARG A 5 -10.04 9.29 -5.89
C ARG A 5 -10.78 10.60 -5.57
N TYR A 6 -12.11 10.55 -5.57
CA TYR A 6 -13.00 11.60 -5.10
C TYR A 6 -14.14 10.96 -4.31
N THR A 7 -14.45 11.53 -3.16
CA THR A 7 -15.64 11.19 -2.38
C THR A 7 -16.04 12.40 -1.56
N GLU A 8 -17.34 12.58 -1.37
CA GLU A 8 -17.91 13.65 -0.56
C GLU A 8 -18.74 13.02 0.56
N ALA A 9 -18.53 13.50 1.78
CA ALA A 9 -19.24 12.97 2.94
C ALA A 9 -20.70 13.45 2.91
N ASN A 10 -21.64 12.54 3.14
CA ASN A 10 -23.05 12.85 3.34
C ASN A 10 -23.53 12.16 4.61
N ASN A 11 -23.55 12.84 5.74
CA ASN A 11 -24.03 12.26 6.99
C ASN A 11 -24.68 13.31 7.87
N ALA A 12 -25.54 12.87 8.79
CA ALA A 12 -26.41 13.73 9.60
C ALA A 12 -25.67 14.72 10.50
N TYR A 13 -24.35 14.60 10.66
CA TYR A 13 -23.53 15.52 11.43
C TYR A 13 -23.06 16.74 10.62
N LEU A 14 -23.29 16.76 9.29
CA LEU A 14 -22.87 17.84 8.41
C LEU A 14 -24.02 18.82 8.11
N PRO A 15 -23.76 20.14 8.03
CA PRO A 15 -24.78 21.15 7.69
C PRO A 15 -25.41 20.97 6.30
N ILE A 16 -24.69 20.30 5.38
CA ILE A 16 -25.10 20.07 3.99
C ILE A 16 -25.78 18.70 3.78
N TYR A 17 -26.14 18.02 4.86
CA TYR A 17 -26.74 16.68 4.79
C TYR A 17 -28.02 16.65 3.96
N ASP A 18 -28.07 15.71 3.02
CA ASP A 18 -29.27 15.42 2.22
C ASP A 18 -29.78 14.00 2.56
N SER A 19 -30.97 13.94 3.17
CA SER A 19 -31.63 12.67 3.53
C SER A 19 -32.09 11.84 2.34
N SER A 20 -32.13 12.43 1.13
CA SER A 20 -32.44 11.71 -0.10
C SER A 20 -31.25 10.93 -0.67
N LEU A 21 -30.03 11.26 -0.22
CA LEU A 21 -28.79 10.61 -0.65
C LEU A 21 -28.30 9.56 0.37
N PRO A 22 -27.51 8.56 -0.06
CA PRO A 22 -26.92 7.58 0.84
C PRO A 22 -26.02 8.22 1.90
N ASN A 23 -25.98 7.64 3.10
CA ASN A 23 -25.05 8.08 4.14
C ASN A 23 -23.61 7.68 3.78
N ILE A 24 -22.72 8.67 3.66
CA ILE A 24 -21.29 8.51 3.36
C ILE A 24 -20.46 9.12 4.49
N TYR A 25 -19.55 8.31 5.02
CA TYR A 25 -18.56 8.71 6.02
C TYR A 25 -17.16 8.57 5.42
N ILE A 26 -16.32 9.59 5.64
CA ILE A 26 -14.92 9.58 5.24
C ILE A 26 -14.09 9.34 6.50
N ILE A 27 -13.22 8.34 6.47
CA ILE A 27 -12.27 8.05 7.54
C ILE A 27 -10.93 8.68 7.22
N HIS A 28 -10.35 9.39 8.17
CA HIS A 28 -8.98 9.91 8.09
C HIS A 28 -8.13 9.18 9.13
N LEU A 29 -7.22 8.34 8.65
CA LEU A 29 -6.27 7.60 9.49
C LEU A 29 -4.88 8.19 9.25
N ASP A 30 -4.21 8.55 10.34
CA ASP A 30 -2.83 9.02 10.32
C ASP A 30 -2.04 8.27 11.39
N ALA A 31 -0.83 7.84 11.02
CA ALA A 31 0.06 7.13 11.94
C ALA A 31 0.92 8.15 12.69
N ASN A 32 0.73 8.23 14.00
CA ASN A 32 1.53 9.08 14.87
C ASN A 32 2.99 8.58 14.89
N ASP A 33 3.92 9.39 14.38
CA ASP A 33 5.35 9.09 14.31
C ASP A 33 5.69 7.76 13.62
N LEU A 34 5.24 7.62 12.37
CA LEU A 34 5.44 6.41 11.56
C LEU A 34 6.92 6.00 11.48
N TYR A 35 7.81 6.96 11.24
CA TYR A 35 9.24 6.65 11.12
C TYR A 35 9.86 6.31 12.47
N GLY A 36 9.53 7.01 13.56
CA GLY A 36 10.01 6.67 14.89
C GLY A 36 9.57 5.27 15.33
N TRP A 37 8.31 4.92 15.05
CA TRP A 37 7.81 3.57 15.29
C TRP A 37 8.55 2.51 14.46
N ALA A 38 8.75 2.76 13.16
CA ALA A 38 9.48 1.85 12.27
C ALA A 38 10.96 1.69 12.69
N MET A 39 11.61 2.77 13.10
CA MET A 39 12.99 2.76 13.60
C MET A 39 13.13 2.10 14.98
N SER A 40 12.02 1.93 15.71
CA SER A 40 12.00 1.21 16.98
C SER A 40 11.83 -0.30 16.82
N GLN A 41 11.63 -0.80 15.59
CA GLN A 41 11.56 -2.23 15.30
C GLN A 41 12.97 -2.86 15.30
N ASN A 42 13.04 -4.19 15.31
CA ASN A 42 14.31 -4.90 15.16
C ASN A 42 14.81 -4.75 13.71
N LEU A 43 15.88 -4.00 13.51
CA LEU A 43 16.40 -3.63 12.19
C LEU A 43 17.84 -4.12 12.00
N PRO A 44 18.21 -4.60 10.80
CA PRO A 44 19.58 -5.02 10.52
C PRO A 44 20.53 -3.83 10.50
N THR A 45 21.56 -3.85 11.35
CA THR A 45 22.54 -2.75 11.47
C THR A 45 23.91 -3.06 10.89
N HIS A 46 24.32 -4.34 10.83
CA HIS A 46 25.66 -4.75 10.39
C HIS A 46 25.69 -6.25 10.04
N GLY A 47 26.86 -6.74 9.59
CA GLY A 47 27.08 -8.18 9.38
C GLY A 47 26.51 -8.73 8.07
N PHE A 48 26.27 -7.86 7.09
CA PHE A 48 25.74 -8.25 5.79
C PHE A 48 26.71 -9.18 5.05
N SER A 49 26.21 -10.36 4.68
CA SER A 49 26.93 -11.35 3.87
C SER A 49 25.96 -12.11 2.99
N TRP A 50 26.44 -12.57 1.83
CA TRP A 50 25.71 -13.50 0.98
C TRP A 50 25.68 -14.90 1.61
N THR A 51 24.59 -15.62 1.42
CA THR A 51 24.42 -17.02 1.84
C THR A 51 23.65 -17.77 0.77
N ASP A 52 24.03 -19.04 0.54
CA ASP A 52 23.29 -19.98 -0.31
C ASP A 52 22.33 -20.86 0.50
N GLU A 53 22.17 -20.56 1.80
CA GLU A 53 21.26 -21.29 2.68
C GLU A 53 19.81 -21.10 2.23
N TYR A 54 19.08 -22.21 2.11
CA TYR A 54 17.65 -22.18 1.89
C TYR A 54 16.94 -21.78 3.19
N VAL A 55 16.27 -20.64 3.18
CA VAL A 55 15.48 -20.14 4.31
C VAL A 55 14.05 -19.93 3.85
N ASN A 56 13.10 -20.57 4.56
CA ASN A 56 11.69 -20.24 4.41
C ASN A 56 11.40 -18.98 5.22
N PHE A 57 11.24 -17.84 4.54
CA PHE A 57 11.02 -16.55 5.19
C PHE A 57 9.75 -16.49 6.05
N MET A 58 8.77 -17.37 5.80
CA MET A 58 7.55 -17.45 6.62
C MET A 58 7.79 -18.05 8.01
N ASP A 59 8.92 -18.74 8.19
CA ASP A 59 9.27 -19.38 9.46
C ASP A 59 10.21 -18.51 10.32
N VAL A 60 10.66 -17.36 9.81
CA VAL A 60 11.57 -16.44 10.50
C VAL A 60 10.76 -15.46 11.34
N PRO A 61 10.97 -15.40 12.68
CA PRO A 61 10.33 -14.39 13.53
C PRO A 61 10.79 -12.97 13.19
N ASP A 62 9.89 -12.00 13.32
CA ASP A 62 10.20 -10.56 13.11
C ASP A 62 11.28 -10.04 14.07
N ASP A 63 11.45 -10.67 15.24
CA ASP A 63 12.42 -10.33 16.28
C ASP A 63 13.66 -11.26 16.30
N SER A 64 13.88 -12.02 15.22
CA SER A 64 15.07 -12.87 15.06
C SER A 64 16.39 -12.08 15.16
N ASP A 65 17.41 -12.69 15.76
CA ASP A 65 18.78 -12.16 15.82
C ASP A 65 19.42 -12.06 14.42
N ILE A 66 18.97 -12.87 13.47
CA ILE A 66 19.44 -12.91 12.08
C ILE A 66 18.27 -12.55 11.16
N GLY A 67 18.44 -11.48 10.39
CA GLY A 67 17.53 -11.08 9.32
C GLY A 67 18.04 -11.49 7.93
N TYR A 68 17.12 -11.60 6.97
CA TYR A 68 17.40 -12.03 5.61
C TYR A 68 16.86 -11.02 4.60
N ILE A 69 17.63 -10.79 3.53
CA ILE A 69 17.19 -10.03 2.35
C ILE A 69 17.13 -11.04 1.21
N PHE A 70 15.97 -11.15 0.56
CA PHE A 70 15.72 -12.13 -0.48
C PHE A 70 15.75 -11.48 -1.87
N GLU A 71 16.54 -12.06 -2.76
CA GLU A 71 16.44 -11.84 -4.20
C GLU A 71 15.55 -12.95 -4.78
N VAL A 72 14.39 -12.60 -5.32
CA VAL A 72 13.38 -13.57 -5.78
C VAL A 72 12.77 -13.14 -7.10
N ASP A 73 12.40 -14.14 -7.90
CA ASP A 73 11.48 -13.96 -9.01
C ASP A 73 10.04 -13.97 -8.49
N LEU A 74 9.22 -13.02 -8.96
CA LEU A 74 7.83 -12.87 -8.54
C LEU A 74 6.90 -13.08 -9.74
N GLU A 75 5.91 -13.94 -9.59
CA GLU A 75 4.76 -14.03 -10.49
C GLU A 75 3.58 -13.30 -9.84
N TYR A 76 2.97 -12.35 -10.56
CA TYR A 76 1.82 -11.59 -10.06
C TYR A 76 0.57 -11.85 -10.92
N PRO A 77 -0.30 -12.79 -10.50
CA PRO A 77 -1.46 -13.21 -11.28
C PRO A 77 -2.41 -12.06 -11.63
N GLY A 78 -2.87 -12.04 -12.88
CA GLY A 78 -3.69 -10.96 -13.43
C GLY A 78 -5.04 -10.79 -12.72
N GLU A 79 -5.62 -11.88 -12.22
CA GLU A 79 -6.88 -11.88 -11.49
C GLU A 79 -6.82 -11.10 -10.16
N LEU A 80 -5.62 -10.89 -9.61
CA LEU A 80 -5.43 -10.14 -8.36
C LEU A 80 -5.38 -8.63 -8.57
N HIS A 81 -5.06 -8.18 -9.81
CA HIS A 81 -4.74 -6.78 -10.09
C HIS A 81 -5.86 -5.81 -9.72
N ASP A 82 -7.12 -6.18 -10.01
CA ASP A 82 -8.28 -5.35 -9.66
C ASP A 82 -8.49 -5.26 -8.14
N SER A 83 -8.29 -6.37 -7.44
CA SER A 83 -8.48 -6.44 -5.99
C SER A 83 -7.40 -5.69 -5.21
N HIS A 84 -6.16 -5.70 -5.72
CA HIS A 84 -4.99 -5.08 -5.12
C HIS A 84 -4.72 -3.66 -5.66
N ASN A 85 -5.60 -3.11 -6.50
CA ASN A 85 -5.38 -1.81 -7.15
C ASN A 85 -5.05 -0.66 -6.17
N CYS A 86 -5.56 -0.71 -4.93
CA CYS A 86 -5.22 0.28 -3.90
C CYS A 86 -3.83 0.09 -3.28
N TYR A 87 -3.36 -1.15 -3.21
CA TYR A 87 -2.10 -1.54 -2.55
C TYR A 87 -1.41 -2.61 -3.42
N PRO A 88 -0.88 -2.23 -4.60
CA PRO A 88 -0.20 -3.18 -5.47
C PRO A 88 1.05 -3.73 -4.79
N LEU A 89 1.31 -5.02 -4.99
CA LEU A 89 2.51 -5.67 -4.47
C LEU A 89 3.69 -5.36 -5.40
N ALA A 90 4.86 -5.11 -4.80
CA ALA A 90 6.12 -4.82 -5.51
C ALA A 90 5.98 -3.75 -6.63
N PRO A 91 5.52 -2.52 -6.32
CA PRO A 91 5.36 -1.48 -7.33
C PRO A 91 6.71 -1.06 -7.92
N GLU A 92 6.80 -1.02 -9.24
CA GLU A 92 7.98 -0.56 -9.96
C GLU A 92 7.95 0.96 -10.18
N LYS A 93 9.09 1.61 -9.98
CA LYS A 93 9.27 3.02 -10.36
C LYS A 93 9.49 3.12 -11.86
N ILE A 94 8.44 3.44 -12.60
CA ILE A 94 8.49 3.67 -14.06
C ILE A 94 8.39 5.16 -14.41
N GLU A 95 9.04 5.57 -15.49
CA GLU A 95 8.81 6.88 -16.08
C GLU A 95 7.52 6.85 -16.92
N VAL A 96 6.54 7.66 -16.53
CA VAL A 96 5.22 7.67 -17.17
C VAL A 96 5.21 8.67 -18.33
N SER A 97 5.02 8.18 -19.55
CA SER A 97 4.81 9.04 -20.72
C SER A 97 3.46 9.76 -20.66
N VAL A 98 3.35 10.91 -21.33
CA VAL A 98 2.11 11.72 -21.36
C VAL A 98 0.91 10.94 -21.90
N SER A 99 1.10 9.97 -22.80
CA SER A 99 0.03 9.12 -23.33
C SER A 99 -0.53 8.18 -22.27
N VAL A 100 0.34 7.53 -21.48
CA VAL A 100 -0.05 6.67 -20.36
C VAL A 100 -0.70 7.48 -19.25
N LEU A 101 -0.15 8.65 -18.93
CA LEU A 101 -0.74 9.58 -17.97
C LEU A 101 -2.19 9.92 -18.36
N LYS A 102 -2.44 10.23 -19.63
CA LYS A 102 -3.81 10.48 -20.13
C LYS A 102 -4.74 9.29 -19.94
N ILE A 103 -4.26 8.05 -20.06
CA ILE A 103 -5.08 6.85 -19.81
C ILE A 103 -5.43 6.73 -18.32
N LEU A 104 -4.43 6.92 -17.44
CA LEU A 104 -4.62 6.86 -15.98
C LEU A 104 -5.54 7.97 -15.44
N LEU A 105 -5.51 9.13 -16.09
CA LEU A 105 -6.33 10.30 -15.74
C LEU A 105 -7.70 10.29 -16.44
N LYS A 106 -7.91 9.55 -17.53
CA LYS A 106 -9.21 9.50 -18.24
C LYS A 106 -10.36 8.96 -17.39
N ASN A 107 -10.06 8.15 -16.37
CA ASN A 107 -11.04 7.66 -15.40
C ASN A 107 -11.32 8.69 -14.28
N LEU A 108 -10.76 9.89 -14.35
CA LEU A 108 -11.15 11.06 -13.56
C LEU A 108 -12.22 11.80 -14.36
N VAL A 109 -13.46 11.35 -14.27
CA VAL A 109 -14.60 12.21 -14.63
C VAL A 109 -14.80 13.15 -13.45
N PHE A 110 -14.54 14.45 -13.68
CA PHE A 110 -14.96 15.53 -12.78
C PHE A 110 -16.44 15.82 -12.97
#